data_AF-A0A417HQ63-F1
#
_entry.id   AF-A0A417HQ63-F1
#
_cell.length_a   1.000
_cell.length_b   1.000
_cell.length_c   1.000
_cell.angle_alpha   90.00
_cell.angle_beta   90.00
_cell.angle_gamma   90.00
#
_symmetry.space_group_name_H-M   'P 1'
#
loop_
_entity.id
_entity.type
_entity.pdbx_description
1 polymer ?
#
loop_
_entity_poly.entity_id
_entity_poly.type
_entity_poly.pdbx_seq_one_letter_code
_entity_poly.pdbx_strand_id
1 'polypeptide(L)'
;MPEKQEETIRELTLMLMYLTSWEERDTPEMRAVKKKELEKYPLVRRCWKGYDHDLLDKLSEEGLINAAGRTYPALITPEGEAEARKLLAQYGIDTEGRRRRSAER
;
A
#
# COMPACT_ATOMS: atom_id res chain seq x y z
N MET A 1 2.04 -12.36 22.28
CA MET A 1 3.39 -12.80 21.85
C MET A 1 4.41 -11.89 22.55
N PRO A 2 5.73 -12.15 22.53
CA PRO A 2 6.71 -11.11 22.86
C PRO A 2 6.45 -9.85 22.03
N GLU A 3 6.38 -8.67 22.66
CA GLU A 3 6.03 -7.40 21.99
C GLU A 3 6.88 -7.13 20.73
N LYS A 4 8.18 -7.45 20.82
CA LYS A 4 9.13 -7.32 19.70
C LYS A 4 8.76 -8.18 18.49
N GLN A 5 8.13 -9.35 18.69
CA GLN A 5 7.68 -10.19 17.59
C GLN A 5 6.47 -9.58 16.88
N GLU A 6 5.55 -8.96 17.60
CA GLU A 6 4.37 -8.32 17.02
C GLU A 6 4.75 -7.09 16.19
N GLU A 7 5.69 -6.27 16.67
CA GLU A 7 6.26 -5.16 15.90
C GLU A 7 6.95 -5.63 14.62
N THR A 8 7.76 -6.69 14.72
CA THR A 8 8.45 -7.25 13.54
C THR A 8 7.44 -7.73 12.49
N ILE A 9 6.36 -8.40 12.91
CA ILE A 9 5.30 -8.86 12.01
C ILE A 9 4.59 -7.67 11.36
N ARG A 10 4.34 -6.59 12.11
CA ARG A 10 3.76 -5.34 11.59
C ARG A 10 4.63 -4.71 10.51
N GLU A 11 5.92 -4.53 10.79
CA GLU A 11 6.87 -3.95 9.83
C GLU A 11 6.98 -4.80 8.56
N LEU A 12 7.13 -6.12 8.71
CA LEU A 12 7.18 -7.07 7.58
C LEU A 12 5.89 -7.02 6.75
N THR A 13 4.74 -6.91 7.40
CA THR A 13 3.44 -6.83 6.70
C THR A 13 3.34 -5.54 5.90
N LEU A 14 3.70 -4.38 6.48
CA LEU A 14 3.68 -3.10 5.77
C LEU A 14 4.62 -3.11 4.55
N MET A 15 5.83 -3.67 4.71
CA MET A 15 6.77 -3.85 3.61
C MET A 15 6.21 -4.77 2.52
N LEU A 16 5.64 -5.91 2.90
CA LEU A 16 5.07 -6.86 1.95
C LEU A 16 3.85 -6.28 1.22
N MET A 17 2.99 -5.54 1.91
CA MET A 17 1.89 -4.77 1.33
C MET A 17 2.42 -3.79 0.29
N TYR A 18 3.46 -3.02 0.60
CA TYR A 18 4.07 -2.10 -0.35
C TYR A 18 4.72 -2.81 -1.55
N LEU A 19 5.44 -3.91 -1.32
CA LEU A 19 6.08 -4.68 -2.39
C LEU A 19 5.07 -5.36 -3.32
N THR A 20 3.93 -5.80 -2.80
CA THR A 20 2.85 -6.42 -3.60
C THR A 20 1.83 -5.42 -4.13
N SER A 21 1.94 -4.15 -3.73
CA SER A 21 1.05 -3.09 -4.19
C SER A 21 1.22 -2.73 -5.67
N TRP A 22 0.21 -2.09 -6.23
CA TRP A 22 0.24 -1.48 -7.57
C TRP A 22 -0.34 -0.07 -7.53
N GLU A 23 0.05 0.75 -8.51
CA GLU A 23 -0.50 2.10 -8.69
C GLU A 23 -1.72 2.01 -9.60
N GLU A 24 -2.82 2.61 -9.17
CA GLU A 24 -4.09 2.62 -9.88
C GLU A 24 -4.73 3.99 -9.76
N ARG A 25 -5.50 4.40 -10.78
CA ARG A 25 -6.26 5.65 -10.74
C ARG A 25 -7.54 5.41 -9.93
N ASP A 26 -7.82 6.26 -8.95
CA ASP A 26 -8.98 6.09 -8.08
C ASP A 26 -10.28 6.50 -8.78
N THR A 27 -10.75 5.65 -9.69
CA THR A 27 -12.00 5.85 -10.41
C THR A 27 -13.17 5.36 -9.56
N PRO A 28 -14.32 6.06 -9.54
CA PRO A 28 -15.52 5.63 -8.84
C PRO A 28 -15.88 4.18 -9.20
N GLU A 29 -16.01 3.33 -8.17
CA GLU A 29 -16.33 1.90 -8.28
C GLU A 29 -15.38 1.08 -9.19
N MET A 30 -14.14 1.52 -9.39
CA MET A 30 -13.20 0.88 -10.34
C MET A 30 -13.78 0.74 -11.75
N ARG A 31 -14.70 1.63 -12.14
CA ARG A 31 -15.35 1.55 -13.46
C ARG A 31 -14.41 2.00 -14.55
N ALA A 32 -14.55 1.38 -15.72
CA ALA A 32 -13.86 1.81 -16.93
C ALA A 32 -14.33 3.24 -17.32
N VAL A 33 -13.45 4.23 -17.12
CA VAL A 33 -13.62 5.60 -17.58
C VAL A 33 -12.82 5.85 -18.85
N LYS A 34 -13.27 6.81 -19.67
CA LYS A 34 -12.56 7.19 -20.89
C LYS A 34 -11.16 7.70 -20.55
N LYS A 35 -10.16 7.38 -21.37
CA LYS A 35 -8.76 7.77 -21.16
C LYS A 35 -8.55 9.26 -20.87
N LYS A 36 -9.34 10.14 -21.51
CA LYS A 36 -9.32 11.60 -21.29
C LYS A 36 -9.80 12.04 -19.90
N GLU A 37 -10.58 11.23 -19.22
CA GLU A 37 -11.11 11.52 -17.88
C GLU A 37 -10.28 10.85 -16.79
N LEU A 38 -9.50 9.83 -17.15
CA LEU A 38 -8.64 9.08 -16.23
C LEU A 38 -7.58 9.97 -15.55
N GLU A 39 -7.05 10.97 -16.26
CA GLU A 39 -6.07 11.93 -15.73
C GLU A 39 -6.63 12.81 -14.59
N LYS A 40 -7.96 12.93 -14.50
CA LYS A 40 -8.64 13.71 -13.45
C LYS A 40 -8.64 13.00 -12.11
N TYR A 41 -8.41 11.69 -12.08
CA TYR A 41 -8.44 10.88 -10.87
C TYR A 41 -7.03 10.75 -10.27
N PRO A 42 -6.90 10.83 -8.94
CA PRO A 42 -5.61 10.70 -8.28
C PRO A 42 -5.05 9.29 -8.48
N LEU A 43 -3.71 9.21 -8.59
CA LEU A 43 -3.02 7.93 -8.48
C LEU A 43 -3.01 7.52 -7.02
N VAL A 44 -3.54 6.33 -6.74
CA VAL A 44 -3.53 5.71 -5.43
C VAL A 44 -2.78 4.39 -5.51
N ARG A 45 -2.16 4.00 -4.40
CA ARG A 45 -1.47 2.73 -4.29
C ARG A 45 -2.39 1.74 -3.58
N ARG A 46 -2.69 0.61 -4.23
CA ARG A 46 -3.60 -0.41 -3.70
C ARG A 46 -2.88 -1.72 -3.41
N CYS A 47 -3.39 -2.45 -2.43
CA CYS A 47 -2.92 -3.79 -2.08
C CYS A 47 -4.07 -4.68 -1.60
N TRP A 48 -3.87 -5.99 -1.68
CA TRP A 48 -4.84 -6.98 -1.19
C TRP A 48 -4.86 -7.05 0.33
N LYS A 49 -6.07 -7.19 0.92
CA LYS A 49 -6.32 -7.34 2.36
C LYS A 49 -6.23 -8.81 2.80
N GLY A 50 -5.12 -9.47 2.50
CA GLY A 50 -4.90 -10.89 2.80
C GLY A 50 -4.19 -11.15 4.15
N TYR A 51 -4.08 -10.13 4.99
CA TYR A 51 -3.31 -10.16 6.24
C TYR A 51 -4.23 -10.25 7.44
N ASP A 52 -3.64 -10.43 8.62
CA ASP A 52 -4.36 -10.45 9.89
C ASP A 52 -5.19 -9.16 10.08
N HIS A 53 -6.46 -9.33 10.48
CA HIS A 53 -7.41 -8.23 10.59
C HIS A 53 -7.02 -7.23 11.68
N ASP A 54 -6.56 -7.71 12.84
CA ASP A 54 -6.18 -6.84 13.96
C ASP A 54 -4.95 -6.00 13.58
N LEU A 55 -4.05 -6.55 12.77
CA LEU A 55 -2.88 -5.84 12.28
C LEU A 55 -3.23 -4.79 11.22
N LEU A 56 -4.17 -5.10 10.33
CA LEU A 56 -4.69 -4.13 9.36
C LEU A 56 -5.41 -2.98 10.06
N ASP A 57 -6.18 -3.26 11.11
CA ASP A 57 -6.87 -2.25 11.89
C ASP A 57 -5.87 -1.32 12.58
N LYS A 58 -4.82 -1.85 13.23
CA LYS A 58 -3.73 -1.05 13.81
C LYS A 58 -3.03 -0.15 12.78
N LEU A 59 -2.65 -0.71 11.62
CA LEU A 59 -2.03 0.06 10.53
C LEU A 59 -2.98 1.15 9.99
N SER A 60 -4.30 0.90 10.05
CA SER A 60 -5.31 1.87 9.65
C SER A 60 -5.53 2.96 10.69
N GLU A 61 -5.47 2.63 11.98
CA GLU A 61 -5.51 3.59 13.10
C GLU A 61 -4.29 4.52 13.10
N GLU A 62 -3.13 3.99 12.74
CA GLU A 62 -1.88 4.77 12.56
C GLU A 62 -1.90 5.65 11.30
N GLY A 63 -2.89 5.45 10.41
CA GLY A 63 -3.03 6.22 9.17
C GLY A 63 -2.06 5.81 8.06
N LEU A 64 -1.41 4.65 8.16
CA LEU A 64 -0.49 4.13 7.15
C LEU A 64 -1.22 3.45 5.99
N ILE A 65 -2.36 2.84 6.29
CA ILE A 65 -3.25 2.28 5.28
C ILE A 65 -4.67 2.77 5.51
N ASN A 66 -5.48 2.75 4.45
CA ASN A 66 -6.91 2.85 4.55
C ASN A 66 -7.49 1.51 4.11
N ALA A 67 -7.84 0.69 5.11
CA ALA A 67 -8.46 -0.60 4.91
C ALA A 67 -9.99 -0.55 5.02
N ALA A 68 -10.63 0.60 4.77
CA ALA A 68 -12.07 0.74 4.86
C ALA A 68 -12.82 -0.21 3.91
N GLY A 69 -13.92 -0.79 4.41
CA GLY A 69 -14.84 -1.64 3.65
C GLY A 69 -14.39 -3.09 3.45
N ARG A 70 -15.34 -4.02 3.52
CA ARG A 70 -15.10 -5.48 3.41
C ARG A 70 -14.68 -5.93 2.01
N THR A 71 -15.15 -5.24 0.97
CA THR A 71 -15.03 -5.66 -0.43
C THR A 71 -13.98 -4.87 -1.22
N TYR A 72 -13.52 -3.74 -0.70
CA TYR A 72 -12.52 -2.91 -1.39
C TYR A 72 -11.10 -3.32 -0.98
N PRO A 73 -10.11 -3.30 -1.90
CA PRO A 73 -8.71 -3.45 -1.53
C PRO A 73 -8.24 -2.33 -0.60
N ALA A 74 -7.15 -2.57 0.14
CA ALA A 74 -6.58 -1.57 1.01
C ALA A 74 -5.83 -0.53 0.16
N LEU A 75 -5.91 0.73 0.59
CA LEU A 75 -5.17 1.84 0.02
C LEU A 75 -3.98 2.12 0.92
N ILE A 76 -2.79 2.26 0.35
CA ILE A 76 -1.61 2.70 1.10
C ILE A 76 -1.58 4.23 1.03
N THR A 77 -1.50 4.88 2.19
CA THR A 77 -1.38 6.34 2.27
C THR A 77 0.04 6.79 1.89
N PRO A 78 0.25 8.06 1.52
CA PRO A 78 1.59 8.58 1.30
C PRO A 78 2.53 8.37 2.50
N GLU A 79 1.99 8.45 3.71
CA GLU A 79 2.68 8.22 4.97
C GLU A 79 3.10 6.75 5.10
N GLY A 80 2.18 5.81 4.85
CA GLY A 80 2.48 4.37 4.83
C GLY A 80 3.50 3.98 3.78
N GLU A 81 3.49 4.63 2.61
CA GLU A 81 4.50 4.44 1.57
C GLU A 81 5.90 4.92 2.03
N ALA A 82 5.97 6.08 2.68
CA ALA A 82 7.23 6.61 3.21
C ALA A 82 7.82 5.70 4.30
N GLU A 83 6.98 5.21 5.21
CA GLU A 83 7.39 4.30 6.27
C GLU A 83 7.83 2.94 5.71
N ALA A 84 7.05 2.36 4.79
CA ALA A 84 7.42 1.12 4.11
C ALA A 84 8.77 1.24 3.40
N ARG A 85 9.03 2.36 2.73
CA ARG A 85 10.33 2.62 2.08
C ARG A 85 11.48 2.72 3.07
N LYS A 86 11.25 3.41 4.19
CA LYS A 86 12.26 3.53 5.26
C LYS A 86 12.61 2.16 5.82
N LEU A 87 11.60 1.32 6.09
CA LEU A 87 11.80 -0.06 6.53
C LEU A 87 12.54 -0.87 5.47
N LEU A 88 12.12 -0.84 4.20
CA LEU A 88 12.80 -1.58 3.13
C LEU A 88 14.28 -1.19 2.99
N ALA A 89 14.61 0.09 3.16
CA ALA A 89 15.99 0.56 3.19
C ALA A 89 16.78 -0.03 4.37
N GLN A 90 16.19 -0.15 5.56
CA GLN A 90 16.82 -0.80 6.71
C GLN A 90 17.08 -2.29 6.46
N TYR A 91 16.21 -2.95 5.70
CA TYR A 91 16.37 -4.35 5.29
C TYR A 91 17.28 -4.53 4.06
N GLY A 92 17.82 -3.44 3.49
CA GLY A 92 18.70 -3.48 2.32
C GLY A 92 18.00 -3.79 1.00
N ILE A 93 16.68 -3.64 0.93
CA ILE A 93 15.90 -3.85 -0.29
C ILE A 93 15.74 -2.52 -1.01
N ASP A 94 16.52 -2.32 -2.08
CA ASP A 94 16.39 -1.14 -2.93
C ASP A 94 15.14 -1.24 -3.83
N THR A 95 14.30 -0.20 -3.78
CA THR A 95 13.05 -0.12 -4.56
C THR A 95 13.14 0.86 -5.73
N GLU A 96 14.28 1.51 -5.97
CA GLU A 96 14.50 2.43 -7.09
C GLU A 96 14.24 1.77 -8.45
N GLY A 97 14.52 0.46 -8.58
CA GLY A 97 14.26 -0.30 -9.80
C GLY A 97 12.77 -0.37 -10.21
N ARG A 98 11.83 -0.14 -9.29
CA ARG A 98 10.38 -0.20 -9.60
C ARG A 98 9.86 1.11 -10.21
N ARG A 99 10.41 2.27 -9.82
CA ARG A 99 10.04 3.58 -10.40
C ARG A 99 10.29 3.64 -11.90
N ARG A 100 11.36 2.97 -12.37
CA ARG A 100 11.72 2.93 -13.79
C ARG A 100 10.66 2.23 -14.65
N ARG A 101 10.07 1.13 -14.14
CA ARG A 101 9.07 0.34 -14.87
C ARG A 101 7.65 0.93 -14.91
N SER A 102 7.25 1.74 -13.91
CA SER A 102 5.95 2.44 -13.94
C SER A 102 5.93 3.60 -14.95
N ALA A 103 7.09 4.15 -15.31
CA ALA A 103 7.20 5.24 -16.30
C ALA A 103 7.29 4.73 -17.76
N GLU A 104 7.53 3.43 -17.96
CA GLU A 104 7.68 2.80 -19.28
C GLU A 104 6.41 2.08 -19.80
N ARG A 105 5.27 2.21 -19.11
CA ARG A 105 3.99 1.57 -19.50
C ARG A 105 2.88 2.57 -19.81
#